data_AF-E5A9X9-F1
#
_entry.id   AF-E5A9X9-F1
#
_cell.length_a   1.000
_cell.length_b   1.000
_cell.length_c   1.000
_cell.angle_alpha   90.00
_cell.angle_beta   90.00
_cell.angle_gamma   90.00
#
_symmetry.space_group_name_H-M   'P 1'
#
loop_
_entity.id
_entity.type
_entity.pdbx_description
1 polymer ?
#
loop_
_entity_poly.entity_id
_entity_poly.type
_entity_poly.pdbx_seq_one_letter_code
_entity_poly.pdbx_strand_id
1 'polypeptide(L)'
;MVEMEIVAFALLAAPGELFEVQSGAVRARITKWLGTINGKDFPTTNWLWFRVMTNLALVKVCGVPREEGLQAMRADLELMEAFYLGDGWAADGVWSEGGRQADYYSGSFAIQFSQLVYAKFAWDLDPERCERFRERAVEFAGSFWRYFDTNGAAIPFGRSLTYRFAFAGFWSALAFSGIPDSSLPHPLNTPGTIKGLLLRHFSWWRAHPSMFNVDGTLTIGFAYPNMYMSEDYNSPQSVYWALKSFIALGVPANHDFWTEPARPFPLLSRGDEEKEGGEKEERIKLLKQPHHILINGTNHHFLLNSGQFCPWPLKATEAKYGKYAYSSHFGFSVPTGPLLAQLAPDSTLALSRDDGETWRVPWKLDGAGLKTGTATLLCSGGAAAAQNEDVDVVVATMPTLHSTWKPWKDAEIEVQTILVPPCTRWPDWYVTHHRITQSGAQKLGLRVVQGGFAIQGRGQARGEVLPAYGDVEMLRGDGGVKSPSSCLEGTYKSRDNEAADVGGALVLSDAGASGIRRLDMSSMPEGACTSSCHDILKPDANTNLIWQRTLIPTVQFETEPGFQEVEFATGVFALARTEDRKARYDGVLDVVGLWGDGPVVGARGGSERENEGEKRGYWIRVE
;
A
#
# COMPACT_ATOMS: atom_id res chain seq x y z
N MET A 1 5.30 -30.04 7.08
CA MET A 1 5.83 -28.89 7.85
C MET A 1 4.80 -27.78 7.96
N VAL A 2 4.43 -27.08 6.87
CA VAL A 2 3.43 -25.99 6.91
C VAL A 2 2.07 -26.44 7.49
N GLU A 3 1.55 -27.59 7.02
CA GLU A 3 0.27 -28.14 7.51
C GLU A 3 0.25 -28.48 9.01
N MET A 4 1.42 -28.75 9.61
CA MET A 4 1.52 -29.13 11.03
C MET A 4 1.14 -27.96 11.94
N GLU A 5 1.40 -26.71 11.54
CA GLU A 5 0.98 -25.52 12.30
C GLU A 5 -0.56 -25.46 12.41
N ILE A 6 -1.28 -25.74 11.32
CA ILE A 6 -2.74 -25.63 11.27
C ILE A 6 -3.39 -26.78 12.02
N VAL A 7 -2.83 -27.99 11.92
CA VAL A 7 -3.25 -29.11 12.77
C VAL A 7 -2.98 -28.78 14.24
N ALA A 8 -1.80 -28.26 14.58
CA ALA A 8 -1.45 -27.89 15.94
C ALA A 8 -2.40 -26.83 16.51
N PHE A 9 -2.73 -25.79 15.74
CA PHE A 9 -3.74 -24.81 16.10
C PHE A 9 -5.10 -25.47 16.40
N ALA A 10 -5.56 -26.36 15.53
CA ALA A 10 -6.84 -27.05 15.72
C ALA A 10 -6.83 -27.88 17.03
N LEU A 11 -5.75 -28.62 17.29
CA LEU A 11 -5.59 -29.38 18.54
C LEU A 11 -5.57 -28.48 19.78
N LEU A 12 -4.92 -27.30 19.70
CA LEU A 12 -4.89 -26.33 20.80
C LEU A 12 -6.28 -25.69 21.04
N ALA A 13 -7.02 -25.41 19.98
CA ALA A 13 -8.32 -24.73 20.05
C ALA A 13 -9.46 -25.66 20.48
N ALA A 14 -9.42 -26.94 20.10
CA ALA A 14 -10.47 -27.93 20.36
C ALA A 14 -9.89 -29.31 20.73
N PRO A 15 -9.13 -29.43 21.84
CA PRO A 15 -8.45 -30.67 22.21
C PRO A 15 -9.43 -31.81 22.49
N GLY A 16 -10.58 -31.50 23.13
CA GLY A 16 -11.63 -32.46 23.42
C GLY A 16 -12.12 -33.17 22.15
N GLU A 17 -12.50 -32.37 21.16
CA GLU A 17 -13.16 -32.79 19.94
C GLU A 17 -12.20 -33.39 18.90
N LEU A 18 -10.92 -33.02 18.92
CA LEU A 18 -9.97 -33.42 17.89
C LEU A 18 -8.89 -34.40 18.37
N PHE A 19 -8.57 -34.43 19.66
CA PHE A 19 -7.53 -35.29 20.22
C PHE A 19 -8.08 -36.27 21.27
N GLU A 20 -8.81 -35.78 22.27
CA GLU A 20 -9.25 -36.58 23.40
C GLU A 20 -10.36 -37.58 23.04
N VAL A 21 -11.18 -37.32 22.02
CA VAL A 21 -12.11 -38.35 21.51
C VAL A 21 -11.41 -39.50 20.79
N GLN A 22 -10.15 -39.32 20.37
CA GLN A 22 -9.43 -40.31 19.57
C GLN A 22 -8.93 -41.47 20.43
N SER A 23 -8.81 -42.65 19.81
CA SER A 23 -8.21 -43.82 20.47
C SER A 23 -6.74 -43.59 20.81
N GLY A 24 -6.22 -44.29 21.83
CA GLY A 24 -4.82 -44.16 22.23
C GLY A 24 -3.83 -44.42 21.09
N ALA A 25 -4.15 -45.35 20.17
CA ALA A 25 -3.32 -45.61 18.99
C ALA A 25 -3.31 -44.44 17.99
N VAL A 26 -4.43 -43.74 17.81
CA VAL A 26 -4.52 -42.55 16.94
C VAL A 26 -3.77 -41.39 17.59
N ARG A 27 -3.97 -41.14 18.88
CA ARG A 27 -3.24 -40.10 19.63
C ARG A 27 -1.74 -40.30 19.53
N ALA A 28 -1.25 -41.52 19.76
CA ALA A 28 0.17 -41.84 19.62
C ALA A 28 0.72 -41.58 18.20
N ARG A 29 -0.07 -41.83 17.14
CA ARG A 29 0.33 -41.51 15.76
C ARG A 29 0.38 -40.01 15.51
N ILE A 30 -0.60 -39.24 16.00
CA ILE A 30 -0.63 -37.78 15.91
C ILE A 30 0.60 -37.21 16.61
N THR A 31 0.85 -37.59 17.87
CA THR A 31 2.01 -37.15 18.65
C THR A 31 3.31 -37.48 17.93
N LYS A 32 3.46 -38.72 17.44
CA LYS A 32 4.66 -39.15 16.72
C LYS A 32 4.87 -38.36 15.43
N TRP A 33 3.81 -38.11 14.65
CA TRP A 33 3.90 -37.37 13.40
C TRP A 33 4.27 -35.90 13.64
N LEU A 34 3.61 -35.22 14.56
CA LEU A 34 3.95 -33.85 14.95
C LEU A 34 5.39 -33.75 15.46
N GLY A 35 5.85 -34.72 16.25
CA GLY A 35 7.23 -34.79 16.75
C GLY A 35 8.30 -34.87 15.66
N THR A 36 7.96 -35.30 14.44
CA THR A 36 8.92 -35.35 13.31
C THR A 36 9.39 -33.98 12.82
N ILE A 37 8.74 -32.90 13.29
CA ILE A 37 9.16 -31.52 12.99
C ILE A 37 10.49 -31.17 13.65
N ASN A 38 10.83 -31.83 14.76
CA ASN A 38 12.04 -31.58 15.51
C ASN A 38 13.26 -32.20 14.80
N GLY A 39 14.40 -31.49 14.85
CA GLY A 39 15.62 -31.88 14.14
C GLY A 39 15.59 -31.65 12.62
N LYS A 40 14.59 -30.92 12.11
CA LYS A 40 14.56 -30.45 10.71
C LYS A 40 15.13 -29.04 10.58
N ASP A 41 15.72 -28.76 9.43
CA ASP A 41 16.17 -27.42 9.07
C ASP A 41 15.00 -26.57 8.61
N PHE A 42 15.01 -25.29 9.00
CA PHE A 42 13.99 -24.32 8.65
C PHE A 42 14.63 -23.06 8.09
N PRO A 43 14.02 -22.44 7.06
CA PRO A 43 14.37 -21.07 6.69
C PRO A 43 14.14 -20.12 7.89
N THR A 44 15.09 -19.22 8.14
CA THR A 44 14.99 -18.18 9.17
C THR A 44 13.98 -17.10 8.78
N THR A 45 12.71 -17.46 8.87
CA THR A 45 11.53 -16.69 8.45
C THR A 45 10.35 -17.07 9.35
N ASN A 46 9.13 -16.67 8.99
CA ASN A 46 7.88 -17.13 9.59
C ASN A 46 7.76 -18.66 9.75
N TRP A 47 8.52 -19.45 8.97
CA TRP A 47 8.50 -20.90 9.06
C TRP A 47 8.86 -21.45 10.45
N LEU A 48 9.62 -20.67 11.24
CA LEU A 48 9.94 -21.01 12.62
C LEU A 48 8.67 -21.11 13.50
N TRP A 49 7.61 -20.35 13.20
CA TRP A 49 6.32 -20.48 13.87
C TRP A 49 5.68 -21.86 13.71
N PHE A 50 5.94 -22.56 12.60
CA PHE A 50 5.41 -23.91 12.40
C PHE A 50 5.95 -24.87 13.45
N ARG A 51 7.25 -24.79 13.76
CA ARG A 51 7.87 -25.59 14.82
C ARG A 51 7.44 -25.15 16.20
N VAL A 52 7.32 -23.84 16.45
CA VAL A 52 6.83 -23.29 17.71
C VAL A 52 5.41 -23.78 18.02
N MET A 53 4.45 -23.53 17.12
CA MET A 53 3.05 -23.92 17.33
C MET A 53 2.87 -25.43 17.46
N THR A 54 3.62 -26.21 16.68
CA THR A 54 3.58 -27.68 16.75
C THR A 54 4.07 -28.19 18.10
N ASN A 55 5.20 -27.69 18.61
CA ASN A 55 5.70 -28.09 19.92
C ASN A 55 4.82 -27.59 21.07
N LEU A 56 4.16 -26.44 20.92
CA LEU A 56 3.18 -25.96 21.87
C LEU A 56 2.00 -26.95 21.99
N ALA A 57 1.47 -27.46 20.87
CA ALA A 57 0.42 -28.48 20.88
C ALA A 57 0.91 -29.83 21.44
N LEU A 58 2.15 -30.22 21.14
CA LEU A 58 2.76 -31.43 21.70
C LEU A 58 2.77 -31.41 23.23
N VAL A 59 3.15 -30.26 23.82
CA VAL A 59 3.20 -30.08 25.28
C VAL A 59 1.79 -29.96 25.88
N LYS A 60 0.96 -29.06 25.34
CA LYS A 60 -0.33 -28.69 25.95
C LYS A 60 -1.41 -29.75 25.77
N VAL A 61 -1.35 -30.53 24.69
CA VAL A 61 -2.42 -31.45 24.29
C VAL A 61 -1.94 -32.89 24.21
N CYS A 62 -0.76 -33.13 23.62
CA CYS A 62 -0.29 -34.49 23.37
C CYS A 62 0.43 -35.16 24.55
N GLY A 63 0.67 -34.42 25.65
CA GLY A 63 1.31 -34.92 26.86
C GLY A 63 2.83 -35.09 26.76
N VAL A 64 3.48 -34.45 25.79
CA VAL A 64 4.96 -34.41 25.73
C VAL A 64 5.50 -33.61 26.92
N PRO A 65 6.56 -34.06 27.61
CA PRO A 65 7.12 -33.33 28.74
C PRO A 65 7.44 -31.88 28.40
N ARG A 66 7.05 -30.97 29.30
CA ARG A 66 7.22 -29.51 29.11
C ARG A 66 8.65 -29.13 28.75
N GLU A 67 9.64 -29.71 29.42
CA GLU A 67 11.06 -29.37 29.22
C GLU A 67 11.50 -29.66 27.77
N GLU A 68 11.12 -30.80 27.22
CA GLU A 68 11.47 -31.23 25.86
C GLU A 68 10.87 -30.27 24.82
N GLY A 69 9.57 -29.96 24.94
CA GLY A 69 8.91 -29.07 23.99
C GLY A 69 9.37 -27.62 24.11
N LEU A 70 9.59 -27.10 25.33
CA LEU A 70 10.12 -25.74 25.52
C LEU A 70 11.53 -25.60 24.94
N GLN A 71 12.41 -26.59 25.15
CA GLN A 71 13.75 -26.59 24.58
C GLN A 71 13.70 -26.57 23.05
N ALA A 72 12.78 -27.31 22.43
CA ALA A 72 12.60 -27.35 20.98
C ALA A 72 12.11 -26.02 20.37
N MET A 73 11.41 -25.18 21.14
CA MET A 73 10.89 -23.88 20.69
C MET A 73 11.82 -22.70 21.00
N ARG A 74 12.62 -22.79 22.08
CA ARG A 74 13.36 -21.65 22.64
C ARG A 74 14.25 -20.95 21.62
N ALA A 75 15.07 -21.71 20.90
CA ALA A 75 16.00 -21.16 19.92
C ALA A 75 15.28 -20.39 18.78
N ASP A 76 14.11 -20.87 18.37
CA ASP A 76 13.31 -20.21 17.34
C ASP A 76 12.68 -18.92 17.84
N LEU A 77 12.12 -18.95 19.04
CA LEU A 77 11.53 -17.77 19.67
C LEU A 77 12.58 -16.69 19.92
N GLU A 78 13.80 -17.07 20.32
CA GLU A 78 14.93 -16.16 20.48
C GLU A 78 15.38 -15.57 19.14
N LEU A 79 15.51 -16.40 18.10
CA LEU A 79 15.89 -15.95 16.77
C LEU A 79 14.86 -15.00 16.15
N MET A 80 13.57 -15.27 16.34
CA MET A 80 12.49 -14.41 15.83
C MET A 80 12.40 -13.05 16.53
N GLU A 81 13.04 -12.84 17.69
CA GLU A 81 13.15 -11.49 18.27
C GLU A 81 13.90 -10.53 17.35
N ALA A 82 14.85 -11.03 16.54
CA ALA A 82 15.59 -10.22 15.56
C ALA A 82 14.72 -9.75 14.37
N PHE A 83 13.48 -10.23 14.25
CA PHE A 83 12.56 -9.82 13.18
C PHE A 83 11.77 -8.56 13.57
N TYR A 84 11.80 -8.16 14.85
CA TYR A 84 11.08 -6.99 15.34
C TYR A 84 11.77 -5.69 14.89
N LEU A 85 10.98 -4.77 14.32
CA LEU A 85 11.47 -3.49 13.81
C LEU A 85 11.24 -2.33 14.79
N GLY A 86 10.27 -2.48 15.69
CA GLY A 86 9.77 -1.40 16.55
C GLY A 86 8.32 -1.05 16.21
N ASP A 87 7.67 -0.26 17.07
CA ASP A 87 6.29 0.24 16.90
C ASP A 87 5.26 -0.88 16.57
N GLY A 88 5.45 -2.07 17.13
CA GLY A 88 4.67 -3.26 16.81
C GLY A 88 4.96 -3.92 15.44
N TRP A 89 5.77 -3.31 14.57
CA TRP A 89 6.08 -3.87 13.26
C TRP A 89 7.14 -4.97 13.33
N ALA A 90 6.94 -6.01 12.52
CA ALA A 90 7.90 -7.10 12.35
C ALA A 90 8.07 -7.43 10.86
N ALA A 91 9.27 -7.84 10.50
CA ALA A 91 9.59 -8.35 9.18
C ALA A 91 9.40 -9.87 9.08
N ASP A 92 9.35 -10.40 7.86
CA ASP A 92 9.49 -11.84 7.64
C ASP A 92 10.97 -12.23 7.45
N GLY A 93 11.68 -12.39 8.57
CA GLY A 93 13.13 -12.57 8.60
C GLY A 93 13.86 -11.32 9.09
N VAL A 94 15.20 -11.39 9.11
CA VAL A 94 16.03 -10.27 9.58
C VAL A 94 16.04 -9.13 8.55
N TRP A 95 15.61 -7.95 8.99
CA TRP A 95 15.61 -6.74 8.15
C TRP A 95 17.05 -6.28 7.86
N SER A 96 17.45 -6.30 6.59
CA SER A 96 18.82 -6.01 6.16
C SER A 96 18.88 -5.61 4.68
N GLU A 97 20.08 -5.31 4.15
CA GLU A 97 20.30 -5.21 2.69
C GLU A 97 19.94 -6.51 1.95
N GLY A 98 19.90 -7.63 2.67
CA GLY A 98 19.52 -8.92 2.14
C GLY A 98 18.02 -9.04 1.88
N GLY A 99 17.16 -8.28 2.59
CA GLY A 99 15.70 -8.35 2.50
C GLY A 99 14.97 -7.39 3.45
N ARG A 100 13.89 -6.77 2.96
CA ARG A 100 13.06 -5.80 3.70
C ARG A 100 11.58 -6.00 3.39
N GLN A 101 10.89 -6.77 4.22
CA GLN A 101 9.48 -7.13 3.99
C GLN A 101 8.67 -6.91 5.27
N ALA A 102 7.93 -5.81 5.30
CA ALA A 102 6.94 -5.47 6.31
C ALA A 102 5.60 -5.25 5.59
N ASP A 103 4.96 -6.35 5.21
CA ASP A 103 3.70 -6.38 4.46
C ASP A 103 2.59 -7.08 5.26
N TYR A 104 1.41 -7.32 4.64
CA TYR A 104 0.31 -8.01 5.34
C TYR A 104 0.65 -9.44 5.75
N TYR A 105 1.64 -10.09 5.13
CA TYR A 105 2.04 -11.42 5.54
C TYR A 105 2.64 -11.37 6.94
N SER A 106 3.66 -10.53 7.17
CA SER A 106 4.22 -10.40 8.52
C SER A 106 3.25 -9.69 9.47
N GLY A 107 2.60 -8.61 9.01
CA GLY A 107 1.77 -7.74 9.84
C GLY A 107 0.38 -8.27 10.18
N SER A 108 -0.27 -9.06 9.31
CA SER A 108 -1.67 -9.43 9.53
C SER A 108 -1.92 -10.92 9.74
N PHE A 109 -1.30 -11.78 8.94
CA PHE A 109 -1.74 -13.18 8.85
C PHE A 109 -0.63 -14.23 8.97
N ALA A 110 0.59 -13.85 9.35
CA ALA A 110 1.63 -14.78 9.77
C ALA A 110 2.29 -14.38 11.09
N ILE A 111 3.20 -13.41 11.11
CA ILE A 111 4.01 -13.15 12.33
C ILE A 111 3.15 -12.60 13.47
N GLN A 112 2.49 -11.46 13.27
CA GLN A 112 1.59 -10.87 14.28
C GLN A 112 0.45 -11.81 14.66
N PHE A 113 -0.11 -12.50 13.67
CA PHE A 113 -1.16 -13.50 13.89
C PHE A 113 -0.68 -14.63 14.80
N SER A 114 0.45 -15.26 14.49
CA SER A 114 0.99 -16.37 15.27
C SER A 114 1.47 -15.92 16.65
N GLN A 115 1.96 -14.68 16.81
CA GLN A 115 2.26 -14.08 18.12
C GLN A 115 1.01 -13.99 19.00
N LEU A 116 -0.11 -13.49 18.47
CA LEU A 116 -1.38 -13.40 19.20
C LEU A 116 -1.95 -14.76 19.58
N VAL A 117 -1.88 -15.72 18.65
CA VAL A 117 -2.32 -17.10 18.90
C VAL A 117 -1.44 -17.77 19.96
N TYR A 118 -0.12 -17.60 19.88
CA TYR A 118 0.81 -18.09 20.89
C TYR A 118 0.53 -17.47 22.26
N ALA A 119 0.37 -16.15 22.33
CA ALA A 119 0.07 -15.44 23.57
C ALA A 119 -1.20 -15.94 24.26
N LYS A 120 -2.21 -16.39 23.50
CA LYS A 120 -3.43 -16.99 24.04
C LYS A 120 -3.16 -18.36 24.67
N PHE A 121 -2.43 -19.24 23.98
CA PHE A 121 -2.31 -20.66 24.37
C PHE A 121 -1.11 -20.97 25.26
N ALA A 122 -0.09 -20.10 25.27
CA ALA A 122 1.17 -20.30 25.98
C ALA A 122 1.33 -19.41 27.22
N TRP A 123 0.30 -18.66 27.63
CA TRP A 123 0.38 -17.72 28.77
C TRP A 123 0.89 -18.37 30.07
N ASP A 124 0.47 -19.61 30.35
CA ASP A 124 0.92 -20.38 31.52
C ASP A 124 2.34 -20.94 31.40
N LEU A 125 2.90 -20.97 30.18
CA LEU A 125 4.21 -21.55 29.88
C LEU A 125 5.31 -20.50 29.71
N ASP A 126 5.03 -19.37 29.06
CA ASP A 126 5.96 -18.28 28.73
C ASP A 126 5.28 -16.90 28.90
N PRO A 127 4.86 -16.53 30.14
CA PRO A 127 4.06 -15.32 30.39
C PRO A 127 4.78 -14.03 29.98
N GLU A 128 6.09 -13.93 30.20
CA GLU A 128 6.87 -12.73 29.88
C GLU A 128 6.89 -12.45 28.37
N ARG A 129 7.05 -13.49 27.54
CA ARG A 129 7.02 -13.32 26.08
C ARG A 129 5.61 -13.07 25.58
N CYS A 130 4.62 -13.74 26.17
CA CYS A 130 3.22 -13.50 25.83
C CYS A 130 2.86 -12.03 26.08
N GLU A 131 3.29 -11.44 27.19
CA GLU A 131 3.05 -10.02 27.47
C GLU A 131 3.74 -9.11 26.45
N ARG A 132 5.01 -9.37 26.11
CA ARG A 132 5.69 -8.60 25.05
C ARG A 132 4.98 -8.68 23.70
N PHE A 133 4.43 -9.84 23.33
CA PHE A 133 3.66 -9.99 22.09
C PHE A 133 2.34 -9.23 22.14
N ARG A 134 1.68 -9.14 23.31
CA ARG A 134 0.49 -8.30 23.49
C ARG A 134 0.82 -6.82 23.35
N GLU A 135 1.90 -6.35 23.98
CA GLU A 135 2.37 -4.96 23.85
C GLU A 135 2.64 -4.59 22.38
N ARG A 136 3.36 -5.46 21.64
CA ARG A 136 3.61 -5.27 20.21
C ARG A 136 2.32 -5.22 19.39
N ALA A 137 1.34 -6.07 19.70
CA ALA A 137 0.06 -6.04 19.00
C ALA A 137 -0.71 -4.74 19.25
N VAL A 138 -0.68 -4.22 20.49
CA VAL A 138 -1.29 -2.92 20.85
C VAL A 138 -0.65 -1.78 20.05
N GLU A 139 0.69 -1.73 19.97
CA GLU A 139 1.42 -0.73 19.18
C GLU A 139 1.10 -0.85 17.68
N PHE A 140 1.13 -2.07 17.14
CA PHE A 140 0.85 -2.35 15.74
C PHE A 140 -0.57 -1.90 15.36
N ALA A 141 -1.55 -2.22 16.20
CA ALA A 141 -2.95 -1.85 15.99
C ALA A 141 -3.10 -0.34 15.75
N GLY A 142 -2.39 0.49 16.51
CA GLY A 142 -2.46 1.96 16.42
C GLY A 142 -2.13 2.54 15.04
N SER A 143 -1.39 1.82 14.21
CA SER A 143 -1.07 2.22 12.84
C SER A 143 -1.76 1.37 11.77
N PHE A 144 -2.00 0.09 12.02
CA PHE A 144 -2.44 -0.86 11.00
C PHE A 144 -3.85 -0.59 10.46
N TRP A 145 -4.75 -0.03 11.26
CA TRP A 145 -6.13 0.30 10.82
C TRP A 145 -6.16 1.27 9.64
N ARG A 146 -5.10 2.08 9.49
CA ARG A 146 -4.96 3.07 8.42
C ARG A 146 -4.74 2.47 7.05
N TYR A 147 -4.42 1.18 6.94
CA TYR A 147 -4.30 0.48 5.64
C TYR A 147 -5.64 0.13 5.00
N PHE A 148 -6.75 0.38 5.71
CA PHE A 148 -8.11 0.12 5.25
C PHE A 148 -8.82 1.45 4.98
N ASP A 149 -9.52 1.51 3.86
CA ASP A 149 -10.40 2.63 3.53
C ASP A 149 -11.71 2.55 4.34
N THR A 150 -12.45 3.65 4.35
CA THR A 150 -13.72 3.78 5.06
C THR A 150 -14.80 2.80 4.58
N ASN A 151 -14.73 2.33 3.33
CA ASN A 151 -15.60 1.29 2.76
C ASN A 151 -15.12 -0.15 3.01
N GLY A 152 -13.97 -0.34 3.68
CA GLY A 152 -13.38 -1.66 3.98
C GLY A 152 -12.33 -2.15 2.97
N ALA A 153 -12.09 -1.44 1.87
CA ALA A 153 -11.03 -1.76 0.92
C ALA A 153 -9.66 -1.68 1.59
N ALA A 154 -8.82 -2.70 1.42
CA ALA A 154 -7.43 -2.64 1.89
C ALA A 154 -6.51 -2.22 0.75
N ILE A 155 -5.44 -1.48 1.05
CA ILE A 155 -4.42 -1.14 0.03
C ILE A 155 -3.66 -2.43 -0.36
N PRO A 156 -3.69 -2.89 -1.62
CA PRO A 156 -2.94 -4.06 -2.03
C PRO A 156 -1.44 -3.74 -2.09
N PHE A 157 -0.64 -4.40 -1.24
CA PHE A 157 0.81 -4.20 -1.15
C PHE A 157 1.51 -5.46 -0.66
N GLY A 158 2.61 -5.84 -1.31
CA GLY A 158 3.46 -6.97 -0.93
C GLY A 158 3.03 -8.32 -1.52
N ARG A 159 3.47 -9.40 -0.88
CA ARG A 159 3.24 -10.78 -1.35
C ARG A 159 1.92 -11.37 -0.83
N SER A 160 1.55 -12.53 -1.36
CA SER A 160 0.39 -13.34 -0.92
C SER A 160 -0.95 -12.60 -0.94
N LEU A 161 -1.11 -11.63 -1.85
CA LEU A 161 -2.32 -10.83 -1.94
C LEU A 161 -3.57 -11.65 -2.30
N THR A 162 -3.36 -12.83 -2.89
CA THR A 162 -4.41 -13.80 -3.22
C THR A 162 -5.14 -14.36 -1.98
N TYR A 163 -4.60 -14.12 -0.78
CA TYR A 163 -5.24 -14.52 0.49
C TYR A 163 -6.31 -13.52 0.95
N ARG A 164 -6.46 -12.36 0.29
CA ARG A 164 -7.63 -11.47 0.36
C ARG A 164 -8.09 -11.15 1.79
N PHE A 165 -9.05 -11.92 2.30
CA PHE A 165 -9.68 -11.73 3.61
C PHE A 165 -8.64 -11.72 4.73
N ALA A 166 -7.55 -12.47 4.55
CA ALA A 166 -6.42 -12.55 5.48
C ALA A 166 -5.83 -11.17 5.82
N PHE A 167 -6.02 -10.15 4.97
CA PHE A 167 -5.54 -8.80 5.24
C PHE A 167 -6.13 -8.25 6.54
N ALA A 168 -7.33 -8.65 6.95
CA ALA A 168 -7.92 -8.32 8.25
C ALA A 168 -7.70 -9.39 9.33
N GLY A 169 -6.82 -10.36 9.10
CA GLY A 169 -6.52 -11.48 9.99
C GLY A 169 -6.09 -11.02 11.38
N PHE A 170 -5.31 -9.93 11.45
CA PHE A 170 -4.92 -9.32 12.73
C PHE A 170 -6.10 -8.94 13.60
N TRP A 171 -7.13 -8.26 13.06
CA TRP A 171 -8.30 -7.83 13.83
C TRP A 171 -9.07 -9.01 14.41
N SER A 172 -9.17 -10.08 13.63
CA SER A 172 -9.81 -11.31 14.07
C SER A 172 -8.98 -12.04 15.14
N ALA A 173 -7.65 -12.07 15.00
CA ALA A 173 -6.75 -12.67 15.98
C ALA A 173 -6.72 -11.87 17.28
N LEU A 174 -6.80 -10.53 17.20
CA LEU A 174 -6.86 -9.64 18.34
C LEU A 174 -8.08 -9.95 19.21
N ALA A 175 -9.27 -9.99 18.59
CA ALA A 175 -10.50 -10.41 19.26
C ALA A 175 -10.39 -11.82 19.88
N PHE A 176 -9.74 -12.76 19.17
CA PHE A 176 -9.54 -14.12 19.67
C PHE A 176 -8.55 -14.21 20.84
N SER A 177 -7.51 -13.38 20.87
CA SER A 177 -6.39 -13.44 21.82
C SER A 177 -6.77 -13.15 23.28
N GLY A 178 -7.88 -12.44 23.50
CA GLY A 178 -8.33 -12.00 24.82
C GLY A 178 -7.53 -10.82 25.39
N ILE A 179 -6.78 -10.09 24.56
CA ILE A 179 -6.26 -8.77 24.92
C ILE A 179 -7.47 -7.86 25.20
N PRO A 180 -7.56 -7.20 26.37
CA PRO A 180 -8.66 -6.29 26.65
C PRO A 180 -8.65 -5.12 25.66
N ASP A 181 -9.76 -4.86 24.97
CA ASP A 181 -9.83 -3.75 24.00
C ASP A 181 -9.51 -2.39 24.65
N SER A 182 -9.74 -2.25 25.96
CA SER A 182 -9.36 -1.07 26.74
C SER A 182 -7.86 -0.78 26.79
N SER A 183 -7.00 -1.75 26.44
CA SER A 183 -5.55 -1.53 26.31
C SER A 183 -5.15 -0.98 24.94
N LEU A 184 -6.05 -1.02 23.95
CA LEU A 184 -5.78 -0.46 22.63
C LEU A 184 -5.83 1.08 22.70
N PRO A 185 -5.01 1.78 21.90
CA PRO A 185 -5.09 3.23 21.83
C PRO A 185 -6.41 3.66 21.21
N HIS A 186 -6.92 4.84 21.60
CA HIS A 186 -7.93 5.53 20.80
C HIS A 186 -7.43 5.66 19.34
N PRO A 187 -8.28 5.47 18.32
CA PRO A 187 -9.73 5.26 18.34
C PRO A 187 -10.18 3.79 18.39
N LEU A 188 -9.29 2.85 18.72
CA LEU A 188 -9.50 1.41 18.64
C LEU A 188 -9.95 0.76 19.96
N ASN A 189 -10.06 1.53 21.02
CA ASN A 189 -10.25 1.09 22.40
C ASN A 189 -11.66 0.52 22.73
N THR A 190 -12.39 0.03 21.71
CA THR A 190 -13.70 -0.61 21.88
C THR A 190 -13.86 -1.83 20.97
N PRO A 191 -14.50 -2.91 21.45
CA PRO A 191 -14.78 -4.10 20.64
C PRO A 191 -15.57 -3.78 19.37
N GLY A 192 -16.54 -2.86 19.46
CA GLY A 192 -17.34 -2.41 18.32
C GLY A 192 -16.52 -1.79 17.18
N THR A 193 -15.42 -1.08 17.48
CA THR A 193 -14.51 -0.56 16.43
C THR A 193 -13.80 -1.70 15.71
N ILE A 194 -13.26 -2.68 16.43
CA ILE A 194 -12.56 -3.85 15.86
C ILE A 194 -13.52 -4.68 15.00
N LYS A 195 -14.73 -4.94 15.52
CA LYS A 195 -15.82 -5.58 14.77
C LYS A 195 -16.16 -4.82 13.49
N GLY A 196 -16.26 -3.50 13.59
CA GLY A 196 -16.50 -2.63 12.44
C GLY A 196 -15.44 -2.81 11.34
N LEU A 197 -14.16 -2.74 11.70
CA LEU A 197 -13.05 -2.87 10.76
C LEU A 197 -13.11 -4.21 10.02
N LEU A 198 -13.31 -5.31 10.75
CA LEU A 198 -13.41 -6.65 10.18
C LEU A 198 -14.64 -6.81 9.25
N LEU A 199 -15.83 -6.40 9.71
CA LEU A 199 -17.07 -6.60 8.94
C LEU A 199 -17.15 -5.72 7.68
N ARG A 200 -16.61 -4.49 7.72
CA ARG A 200 -16.50 -3.67 6.51
C ARG A 200 -15.58 -4.32 5.49
N HIS A 201 -14.44 -4.87 5.93
CA HIS A 201 -13.53 -5.57 5.03
C HIS A 201 -14.19 -6.78 4.35
N PHE A 202 -14.94 -7.60 5.10
CA PHE A 202 -15.72 -8.68 4.50
C PHE A 202 -16.82 -8.19 3.55
N SER A 203 -17.47 -7.08 3.89
CA SER A 203 -18.50 -6.47 3.04
C SER A 203 -17.92 -6.00 1.70
N TRP A 204 -16.71 -5.41 1.73
CA TRP A 204 -16.00 -5.02 0.52
C TRP A 204 -15.69 -6.22 -0.37
N TRP A 205 -15.16 -7.31 0.21
CA TRP A 205 -14.90 -8.54 -0.55
C TRP A 205 -16.17 -9.18 -1.09
N ARG A 206 -17.27 -9.19 -0.32
CA ARG A 206 -18.57 -9.69 -0.77
C ARG A 206 -19.07 -8.98 -2.03
N ALA A 207 -18.71 -7.71 -2.23
CA ALA A 207 -19.05 -6.94 -3.42
C ALA A 207 -18.27 -7.35 -4.68
N HIS A 208 -17.31 -8.28 -4.58
CA HIS A 208 -16.46 -8.76 -5.68
C HIS A 208 -16.72 -10.24 -6.00
N PRO A 209 -17.90 -10.60 -6.57
CA PRO A 209 -18.25 -12.00 -6.82
C PRO A 209 -17.31 -12.72 -7.80
N SER A 210 -16.62 -11.97 -8.67
CA SER A 210 -15.63 -12.50 -9.63
C SER A 210 -14.43 -13.18 -8.97
N MET A 211 -14.24 -13.05 -7.65
CA MET A 211 -13.20 -13.79 -6.94
C MET A 211 -13.50 -15.28 -6.75
N PHE A 212 -14.72 -15.73 -7.06
CA PHE A 212 -15.12 -17.13 -7.01
C PHE A 212 -15.17 -17.77 -8.39
N ASN A 213 -14.82 -19.04 -8.47
CA ASN A 213 -15.14 -19.91 -9.59
C ASN A 213 -16.64 -20.19 -9.64
N VAL A 214 -17.11 -20.74 -10.76
CA VAL A 214 -18.52 -21.13 -10.97
C VAL A 214 -19.04 -22.15 -9.94
N ASP A 215 -18.15 -22.91 -9.31
CA ASP A 215 -18.46 -23.89 -8.25
C ASP A 215 -18.43 -23.29 -6.84
N GLY A 216 -18.18 -21.98 -6.71
CA GLY A 216 -18.09 -21.26 -5.43
C GLY A 216 -16.72 -21.33 -4.75
N THR A 217 -15.71 -21.98 -5.35
CA THR A 217 -14.34 -22.00 -4.80
C THR A 217 -13.60 -20.69 -5.07
N LEU A 218 -12.66 -20.31 -4.19
CA LEU A 218 -11.84 -19.10 -4.40
C LEU A 218 -10.86 -19.27 -5.57
N THR A 219 -10.67 -18.23 -6.37
CA THR A 219 -9.72 -18.22 -7.50
C THR A 219 -8.34 -17.71 -7.08
N ILE A 220 -7.28 -18.07 -7.81
CA ILE A 220 -6.00 -17.36 -7.72
C ILE A 220 -6.15 -16.01 -8.41
N GLY A 221 -5.88 -14.92 -7.70
CA GLY A 221 -6.06 -13.56 -8.21
C GLY A 221 -6.30 -12.56 -7.09
N PHE A 222 -6.95 -11.45 -7.41
CA PHE A 222 -7.33 -10.43 -6.42
C PHE A 222 -8.84 -10.19 -6.51
N ALA A 223 -9.30 -9.10 -7.14
CA ALA A 223 -10.73 -8.83 -7.34
C ALA A 223 -11.40 -9.77 -8.36
N TYR A 224 -10.58 -10.38 -9.22
CA TYR A 224 -10.97 -11.37 -10.23
C TYR A 224 -9.81 -12.37 -10.45
N PRO A 225 -10.01 -13.46 -11.20
CA PRO A 225 -8.95 -14.45 -11.43
C PRO A 225 -7.81 -13.83 -12.24
N ASN A 226 -6.60 -13.85 -11.69
CA ASN A 226 -5.43 -13.24 -12.33
C ASN A 226 -4.18 -14.06 -12.02
N MET A 227 -3.68 -14.80 -13.02
CA MET A 227 -2.48 -15.63 -12.87
C MET A 227 -1.18 -14.83 -13.01
N TYR A 228 -1.20 -13.59 -13.46
CA TYR A 228 0.01 -12.76 -13.54
C TYR A 228 0.54 -12.38 -12.15
N MET A 229 -0.33 -12.28 -11.14
CA MET A 229 0.05 -12.01 -9.76
C MET A 229 0.40 -13.26 -8.92
N SER A 230 0.22 -14.47 -9.48
CA SER A 230 0.46 -15.73 -8.78
C SER A 230 1.91 -15.85 -8.32
N GLU A 231 2.14 -16.60 -7.27
CA GLU A 231 3.46 -16.87 -6.72
C GLU A 231 3.80 -18.35 -6.93
N ASP A 232 5.08 -18.69 -6.93
CA ASP A 232 5.60 -20.04 -7.20
C ASP A 232 5.05 -21.10 -6.24
N TYR A 233 4.70 -20.71 -5.02
CA TYR A 233 4.07 -21.57 -4.01
C TYR A 233 2.54 -21.62 -4.07
N ASN A 234 1.88 -20.86 -4.96
CA ASN A 234 0.43 -20.86 -5.02
C ASN A 234 -0.11 -22.16 -5.64
N SER A 235 -1.04 -22.79 -4.92
CA SER A 235 -1.88 -23.89 -5.39
C SER A 235 -3.36 -23.50 -5.28
N PRO A 236 -4.30 -24.30 -5.83
CA PRO A 236 -5.73 -24.09 -5.62
C PRO A 236 -6.16 -24.07 -4.14
N GLN A 237 -5.36 -24.63 -3.24
CA GLN A 237 -5.62 -24.58 -1.80
C GLN A 237 -5.06 -23.32 -1.11
N SER A 238 -4.04 -22.66 -1.67
CA SER A 238 -3.37 -21.53 -1.01
C SER A 238 -4.32 -20.36 -0.73
N VAL A 239 -5.30 -20.13 -1.60
CA VAL A 239 -6.29 -19.05 -1.44
C VAL A 239 -7.12 -19.16 -0.15
N TYR A 240 -7.20 -20.34 0.45
CA TYR A 240 -7.94 -20.57 1.71
C TYR A 240 -7.18 -20.14 2.96
N TRP A 241 -5.93 -19.67 2.84
CA TRP A 241 -5.31 -18.86 3.90
C TRP A 241 -6.15 -17.63 4.25
N ALA A 242 -7.03 -17.18 3.33
CA ALA A 242 -8.09 -16.21 3.60
C ALA A 242 -8.92 -16.51 4.87
N LEU A 243 -9.08 -17.80 5.21
CA LEU A 243 -9.90 -18.20 6.36
C LEU A 243 -9.27 -17.86 7.73
N LYS A 244 -8.01 -17.41 7.78
CA LYS A 244 -7.39 -16.92 9.02
C LYS A 244 -8.20 -15.80 9.69
N SER A 245 -8.87 -14.95 8.90
CA SER A 245 -9.71 -13.86 9.42
C SER A 245 -11.03 -14.32 10.04
N PHE A 246 -11.33 -15.62 10.02
CA PHE A 246 -12.50 -16.19 10.70
C PHE A 246 -12.15 -16.74 12.09
N ILE A 247 -10.90 -16.61 12.57
CA ILE A 247 -10.50 -17.09 13.90
C ILE A 247 -11.33 -16.46 15.04
N ALA A 248 -11.93 -15.29 14.83
CA ALA A 248 -12.83 -14.65 15.79
C ALA A 248 -14.09 -15.48 16.07
N LEU A 249 -14.50 -16.39 15.16
CA LEU A 249 -15.59 -17.34 15.44
C LEU A 249 -15.28 -18.26 16.63
N GLY A 250 -14.01 -18.36 17.04
CA GLY A 250 -13.59 -19.10 18.23
C GLY A 250 -13.88 -18.40 19.55
N VAL A 251 -14.38 -17.15 19.58
CA VAL A 251 -14.79 -16.50 20.84
C VAL A 251 -16.26 -16.84 21.19
N PRO A 252 -16.61 -16.94 22.49
CA PRO A 252 -17.97 -17.29 22.92
C PRO A 252 -19.05 -16.35 22.37
N ALA A 253 -20.27 -16.86 22.15
CA ALA A 253 -21.38 -16.07 21.59
C ALA A 253 -21.77 -14.83 22.42
N ASN A 254 -21.46 -14.82 23.72
CA ASN A 254 -21.69 -13.70 24.64
C ASN A 254 -20.49 -12.77 24.80
N HIS A 255 -19.40 -12.96 24.05
CA HIS A 255 -18.23 -12.09 24.07
C HIS A 255 -18.56 -10.68 23.55
N ASP A 256 -17.94 -9.64 24.12
CA ASP A 256 -18.23 -8.23 23.81
C ASP A 256 -18.07 -7.90 22.32
N PHE A 257 -17.09 -8.53 21.66
CA PHE A 257 -16.93 -8.50 20.20
C PHE A 257 -18.23 -8.83 19.41
N TRP A 258 -19.04 -9.79 19.89
CA TRP A 258 -20.29 -10.17 19.23
C TRP A 258 -21.49 -9.34 19.70
N THR A 259 -21.53 -8.97 20.98
CA THR A 259 -22.67 -8.27 21.58
C THR A 259 -22.64 -6.76 21.32
N GLU A 260 -21.47 -6.14 21.17
CA GLU A 260 -21.38 -4.72 20.81
C GLU A 260 -21.80 -4.46 19.35
N PRO A 261 -22.50 -3.34 19.08
CA PRO A 261 -22.73 -2.89 17.72
C PRO A 261 -21.43 -2.59 16.98
N ALA A 262 -21.37 -2.92 15.69
CA ALA A 262 -20.25 -2.52 14.85
C ALA A 262 -20.21 -1.00 14.72
N ARG A 263 -19.10 -0.37 15.14
CA ARG A 263 -18.92 1.08 15.07
C ARG A 263 -18.47 1.51 13.67
N PRO A 264 -18.69 2.79 13.28
CA PRO A 264 -18.17 3.37 12.05
C PRO A 264 -16.65 3.24 11.94
N PHE A 265 -16.13 3.49 10.72
CA PHE A 265 -14.69 3.62 10.54
C PHE A 265 -14.17 4.83 11.34
N PRO A 266 -13.00 4.77 11.98
CA PRO A 266 -12.55 5.83 12.89
C PRO A 266 -12.59 7.26 12.32
N LEU A 267 -12.29 7.45 11.04
CA LEU A 267 -12.34 8.78 10.38
C LEU A 267 -13.74 9.27 9.99
N LEU A 268 -14.76 8.42 10.15
CA LEU A 268 -16.17 8.73 9.88
C LEU A 268 -16.99 8.96 11.15
N SER A 269 -16.43 8.69 12.33
CA SER A 269 -17.07 8.96 13.61
C SER A 269 -17.27 10.48 13.77
N ARG A 270 -18.46 10.96 13.40
CA ARG A 270 -18.87 12.38 13.45
C ARG A 270 -19.92 12.65 14.54
N GLY A 271 -20.02 11.81 15.57
CA GLY A 271 -21.10 11.90 16.57
C GLY A 271 -20.62 11.74 18.01
N ASP A 272 -20.99 12.72 18.83
CA ASP A 272 -21.08 12.77 20.31
C ASP A 272 -19.81 12.67 21.17
N GLU A 273 -18.68 12.20 20.64
CA GLU A 273 -17.38 12.19 21.33
C GLU A 273 -16.37 13.22 20.79
N GLU A 274 -16.79 14.11 19.87
CA GLU A 274 -16.08 15.38 19.63
C GLU A 274 -16.31 16.29 20.85
N LYS A 275 -15.63 15.99 21.96
CA LYS A 275 -15.39 17.01 22.98
C LYS A 275 -14.74 18.18 22.25
N GLU A 276 -15.26 19.39 22.44
CA GLU A 276 -14.54 20.61 22.12
C GLU A 276 -13.13 20.49 22.74
N GLY A 277 -12.11 20.26 21.90
CA GLY A 277 -10.73 19.99 22.34
C GLY A 277 -10.15 18.60 22.02
N GLY A 278 -10.89 17.68 21.40
CA GLY A 278 -10.33 16.41 20.91
C GLY A 278 -9.39 16.62 19.71
N GLU A 279 -8.21 15.97 19.73
CA GLU A 279 -7.28 16.01 18.59
C GLU A 279 -7.91 15.35 17.36
N LYS A 280 -8.03 16.11 16.28
CA LYS A 280 -8.53 15.60 15.00
C LYS A 280 -7.51 14.61 14.44
N GLU A 281 -7.96 13.38 14.17
CA GLU A 281 -7.11 12.34 13.60
C GLU A 281 -6.39 12.82 12.32
N GLU A 282 -5.07 12.70 12.34
CA GLU A 282 -4.22 13.09 11.22
C GLU A 282 -4.54 12.20 9.99
N ARG A 283 -4.73 12.81 8.82
CA ARG A 283 -5.05 12.08 7.58
C ARG A 283 -3.82 11.55 6.85
N ILE A 284 -2.65 12.07 7.17
CA ILE A 284 -1.37 11.68 6.59
C ILE A 284 -0.53 11.13 7.73
N LYS A 285 0.00 9.91 7.62
CA LYS A 285 0.79 9.32 8.69
C LYS A 285 2.06 8.68 8.16
N LEU A 286 3.22 9.16 8.62
CA LEU A 286 4.49 8.48 8.41
C LEU A 286 4.58 7.25 9.31
N LEU A 287 4.77 6.08 8.71
CA LEU A 287 5.09 4.83 9.36
C LEU A 287 6.57 4.52 9.08
N LYS A 288 7.43 4.83 10.06
CA LYS A 288 8.88 4.75 9.90
C LYS A 288 9.36 3.35 9.57
N GLN A 289 8.88 2.34 10.31
CA GLN A 289 9.35 0.96 10.19
C GLN A 289 9.10 0.34 8.80
N PRO A 290 7.86 0.38 8.25
CA PRO A 290 7.63 -0.09 6.89
C PRO A 290 8.03 0.93 5.81
N HIS A 291 8.59 2.10 6.17
CA HIS A 291 8.92 3.20 5.26
C HIS A 291 7.76 3.63 4.36
N HIS A 292 6.58 3.79 4.96
CA HIS A 292 5.36 4.21 4.27
C HIS A 292 4.86 5.56 4.76
N ILE A 293 4.20 6.32 3.89
CA ILE A 293 3.31 7.41 4.30
C ILE A 293 1.89 6.98 3.91
N LEU A 294 1.01 6.84 4.89
CA LEU A 294 -0.40 6.49 4.69
C LEU A 294 -1.21 7.75 4.48
N ILE A 295 -2.11 7.76 3.49
CA ILE A 295 -2.95 8.88 3.12
C ILE A 295 -4.41 8.43 3.19
N ASN A 296 -5.07 8.74 4.31
CA ASN A 296 -6.51 8.60 4.50
C ASN A 296 -7.24 9.91 4.09
N GLY A 297 -7.04 10.28 2.83
CA GLY A 297 -7.59 11.47 2.22
C GLY A 297 -9.11 11.46 2.12
N THR A 298 -9.70 12.63 1.91
CA THR A 298 -11.15 12.77 1.79
C THR A 298 -11.66 12.09 0.51
N ASN A 299 -10.98 12.31 -0.62
CA ASN A 299 -11.42 11.83 -1.92
C ASN A 299 -10.67 10.57 -2.37
N HIS A 300 -9.54 10.21 -1.75
CA HIS A 300 -8.74 9.04 -2.13
C HIS A 300 -7.98 8.46 -0.94
N HIS A 301 -7.81 7.14 -0.95
CA HIS A 301 -7.07 6.39 0.06
C HIS A 301 -5.97 5.53 -0.57
N PHE A 302 -4.73 5.84 -0.21
CA PHE A 302 -3.52 5.23 -0.77
C PHE A 302 -2.34 5.35 0.21
N LEU A 303 -1.24 4.67 -0.11
CA LEU A 303 0.04 4.85 0.58
C LEU A 303 1.12 5.25 -0.42
N LEU A 304 2.08 6.04 0.05
CA LEU A 304 3.38 6.21 -0.59
C LEU A 304 4.37 5.21 0.00
N ASN A 305 5.18 4.59 -0.85
CA ASN A 305 6.09 3.51 -0.48
C ASN A 305 7.53 3.80 -0.91
N SER A 306 8.46 3.43 -0.02
CA SER A 306 9.89 3.42 -0.29
C SER A 306 10.53 2.24 0.45
N GLY A 307 11.45 1.53 -0.21
CA GLY A 307 12.47 0.73 0.48
C GLY A 307 12.19 -0.76 0.67
N GLN A 308 10.95 -1.23 0.51
CA GLN A 308 10.65 -2.64 0.67
C GLN A 308 10.97 -3.45 -0.60
N PHE A 309 11.37 -4.72 -0.41
CA PHE A 309 11.52 -5.68 -1.51
C PHE A 309 11.59 -7.12 -0.97
N CYS A 310 11.19 -8.06 -1.82
CA CYS A 310 11.35 -9.48 -1.55
C CYS A 310 12.77 -9.97 -1.86
N PRO A 311 13.44 -10.68 -0.93
CA PRO A 311 14.84 -11.06 -1.09
C PRO A 311 15.08 -12.25 -2.02
N TRP A 312 14.05 -13.08 -2.24
CA TRP A 312 14.07 -14.17 -3.25
C TRP A 312 13.27 -13.79 -4.51
N PRO A 313 13.44 -14.56 -5.62
CA PRO A 313 12.74 -14.31 -6.89
C PRO A 313 11.22 -14.56 -6.79
N LEU A 314 10.48 -13.56 -6.30
CA LEU A 314 9.02 -13.55 -6.30
C LEU A 314 8.50 -12.97 -7.62
N LYS A 315 7.50 -13.61 -8.23
CA LYS A 315 6.87 -13.09 -9.45
C LYS A 315 6.31 -11.67 -9.22
N ALA A 316 6.62 -10.77 -10.16
CA ALA A 316 6.20 -9.37 -10.14
C ALA A 316 6.63 -8.63 -8.87
N THR A 317 7.79 -8.95 -8.30
CA THR A 317 8.30 -8.34 -7.06
C THR A 317 8.43 -6.81 -7.16
N GLU A 318 8.84 -6.32 -8.33
CA GLU A 318 8.96 -4.89 -8.63
C GLU A 318 7.61 -4.18 -8.56
N ALA A 319 6.55 -4.82 -9.05
CA ALA A 319 5.20 -4.27 -8.97
C ALA A 319 4.59 -4.38 -7.57
N LYS A 320 4.91 -5.44 -6.82
CA LYS A 320 4.38 -5.73 -5.48
C LYS A 320 5.01 -4.87 -4.38
N TYR A 321 6.27 -4.44 -4.57
CA TYR A 321 7.03 -3.69 -3.57
C TYR A 321 7.70 -2.40 -4.09
N GLY A 322 7.90 -2.23 -5.39
CA GLY A 322 8.73 -1.16 -5.97
C GLY A 322 7.98 0.08 -6.48
N LYS A 323 6.64 0.11 -6.42
CA LYS A 323 5.86 1.29 -6.83
C LYS A 323 5.92 2.39 -5.78
N TYR A 324 5.85 3.64 -6.23
CA TYR A 324 5.85 4.81 -5.35
C TYR A 324 4.53 4.99 -4.62
N ALA A 325 3.42 4.53 -5.19
CA ALA A 325 2.11 4.60 -4.56
C ALA A 325 1.28 3.33 -4.78
N TYR A 326 0.47 2.97 -3.80
CA TYR A 326 -0.50 1.87 -3.88
C TYR A 326 -1.87 2.36 -3.42
N SER A 327 -2.89 2.16 -4.25
CA SER A 327 -4.26 2.60 -3.98
C SER A 327 -5.18 1.45 -3.62
N SER A 328 -6.01 1.65 -2.59
CA SER A 328 -7.10 0.73 -2.22
C SER A 328 -8.24 0.65 -3.25
N HIS A 329 -8.37 1.64 -4.13
CA HIS A 329 -9.47 1.74 -5.10
C HIS A 329 -9.04 1.45 -6.54
N PHE A 330 -7.88 1.94 -6.93
CA PHE A 330 -7.36 1.75 -8.28
C PHE A 330 -6.63 0.41 -8.46
N GLY A 331 -6.06 -0.13 -7.37
CA GLY A 331 -5.18 -1.30 -7.44
C GLY A 331 -3.90 -1.00 -8.22
N PHE A 332 -2.88 -1.83 -8.05
CA PHE A 332 -1.67 -1.72 -8.86
C PHE A 332 -1.71 -2.69 -10.04
N SER A 333 -0.91 -2.45 -11.08
CA SER A 333 -0.70 -3.41 -12.17
C SER A 333 0.52 -4.31 -11.99
N VAL A 334 0.43 -5.56 -12.43
CA VAL A 334 1.52 -6.53 -12.53
C VAL A 334 1.90 -6.75 -14.00
N PRO A 335 3.19 -7.02 -14.30
CA PRO A 335 3.65 -7.20 -15.67
C PRO A 335 3.13 -8.48 -16.31
N THR A 336 2.75 -8.41 -17.58
CA THR A 336 2.42 -9.55 -18.46
C THR A 336 3.54 -9.91 -19.43
N GLY A 337 4.58 -9.06 -19.52
CA GLY A 337 5.68 -9.14 -20.48
C GLY A 337 6.62 -7.92 -20.39
N PRO A 338 7.64 -7.83 -21.25
CA PRO A 338 8.70 -6.81 -21.14
C PRO A 338 8.41 -5.46 -21.81
N LEU A 339 7.44 -5.38 -22.73
CA LEU A 339 7.10 -4.13 -23.42
C LEU A 339 6.42 -3.15 -22.46
N LEU A 340 6.46 -1.84 -22.74
CA LEU A 340 5.90 -0.82 -21.85
C LEU A 340 4.41 -1.08 -21.47
N ALA A 341 3.57 -1.42 -22.45
CA ALA A 341 2.16 -1.76 -22.23
C ALA A 341 1.96 -3.07 -21.43
N GLN A 342 2.93 -3.98 -21.50
CA GLN A 342 2.92 -5.24 -20.77
C GLN A 342 3.45 -5.07 -19.34
N LEU A 343 4.45 -4.21 -19.17
CA LEU A 343 5.01 -3.83 -17.87
C LEU A 343 3.98 -3.06 -17.03
N ALA A 344 3.18 -2.21 -17.69
CA ALA A 344 2.13 -1.40 -17.08
C ALA A 344 2.65 -0.58 -15.87
N PRO A 345 3.53 0.41 -16.09
CA PRO A 345 4.22 1.13 -15.01
C PRO A 345 3.33 2.19 -14.33
N ASP A 346 2.19 1.80 -13.76
CA ASP A 346 1.41 2.69 -12.89
C ASP A 346 2.16 3.00 -11.60
N SER A 347 2.06 4.26 -11.17
CA SER A 347 2.64 4.79 -9.94
C SER A 347 4.15 4.48 -9.78
N THR A 348 4.89 4.42 -10.89
CA THR A 348 6.34 4.16 -10.88
C THR A 348 7.06 4.85 -12.05
N LEU A 349 8.40 4.87 -12.00
CA LEU A 349 9.27 5.39 -13.04
C LEU A 349 9.88 4.22 -13.83
N ALA A 350 9.66 4.19 -15.13
CA ALA A 350 10.25 3.21 -16.04
C ALA A 350 11.34 3.88 -16.89
N LEU A 351 12.51 3.23 -16.96
CA LEU A 351 13.66 3.70 -17.73
C LEU A 351 14.04 2.68 -18.81
N SER A 352 14.35 3.18 -19.99
CA SER A 352 14.95 2.41 -21.08
C SER A 352 16.21 3.13 -21.57
N ARG A 353 17.22 2.34 -21.93
CA ARG A 353 18.49 2.79 -22.54
C ARG A 353 18.71 2.25 -23.95
N ASP A 354 17.69 1.58 -24.50
CA ASP A 354 17.71 0.80 -25.74
C ASP A 354 16.46 1.09 -26.58
N ASP A 355 16.07 2.36 -26.64
CA ASP A 355 14.94 2.84 -27.43
C ASP A 355 13.60 2.14 -27.12
N GLY A 356 13.38 1.74 -25.87
CA GLY A 356 12.14 1.12 -25.42
C GLY A 356 12.03 -0.38 -25.70
N GLU A 357 13.10 -1.05 -26.16
CA GLU A 357 13.15 -2.51 -26.27
C GLU A 357 13.07 -3.18 -24.90
N THR A 358 13.75 -2.63 -23.90
CA THR A 358 13.66 -3.10 -22.51
C THR A 358 13.44 -1.97 -21.52
N TRP A 359 12.70 -2.28 -20.46
CA TRP A 359 12.35 -1.33 -19.41
C TRP A 359 12.83 -1.82 -18.04
N ARG A 360 13.25 -0.87 -17.21
CA ARG A 360 13.62 -1.09 -15.80
C ARG A 360 12.81 -0.16 -14.92
N VAL A 361 12.27 -0.74 -13.85
CA VAL A 361 11.53 -0.07 -12.79
C VAL A 361 12.25 -0.32 -11.46
N PRO A 362 11.97 0.46 -10.40
CA PRO A 362 12.60 0.27 -9.11
C PRO A 362 12.54 -1.18 -8.63
N TRP A 363 13.72 -1.73 -8.35
CA TRP A 363 13.91 -3.03 -7.73
C TRP A 363 15.14 -2.97 -6.82
N LYS A 364 15.01 -3.43 -5.57
CA LYS A 364 16.08 -3.45 -4.55
C LYS A 364 16.73 -2.07 -4.34
N LEU A 365 16.10 -1.25 -3.52
CA LEU A 365 16.61 0.09 -3.18
C LEU A 365 17.82 -0.03 -2.24
N ASP A 366 18.79 0.86 -2.43
CA ASP A 366 19.97 0.97 -1.57
C ASP A 366 19.52 1.40 -0.16
N GLY A 367 19.86 0.62 0.87
CA GLY A 367 19.53 0.94 2.25
C GLY A 367 20.11 2.27 2.73
N ALA A 368 21.30 2.64 2.26
CA ALA A 368 21.91 3.92 2.60
C ALA A 368 21.14 5.10 1.98
N GLY A 369 20.38 4.85 0.90
CA GLY A 369 19.53 5.83 0.24
C GLY A 369 18.13 5.99 0.87
N LEU A 370 17.74 5.11 1.81
CA LEU A 370 16.44 5.18 2.47
C LEU A 370 16.47 6.14 3.64
N LYS A 371 15.77 7.26 3.49
CA LYS A 371 15.63 8.25 4.57
C LYS A 371 14.25 8.89 4.54
N THR A 372 13.86 9.41 5.69
CA THR A 372 12.70 10.29 5.82
C THR A 372 13.17 11.73 5.85
N GLY A 373 12.48 12.62 5.15
CA GLY A 373 12.75 14.05 5.20
C GLY A 373 11.49 14.86 5.42
N THR A 374 11.57 16.15 5.08
CA THR A 374 10.45 17.07 5.15
C THR A 374 10.29 17.83 3.85
N ALA A 375 9.05 18.20 3.54
CA ALA A 375 8.75 19.24 2.57
C ALA A 375 7.90 20.29 3.27
N THR A 376 7.94 21.52 2.79
CA THR A 376 7.31 22.67 3.42
C THR A 376 6.39 23.35 2.42
N LEU A 377 5.11 23.47 2.74
CA LEU A 377 4.15 24.29 2.01
C LEU A 377 4.32 25.74 2.46
N LEU A 378 4.62 26.61 1.51
CA LEU A 378 4.86 28.03 1.70
C LEU A 378 3.76 28.85 1.04
N CYS A 379 3.50 30.05 1.55
CA CYS A 379 2.59 31.03 0.95
C CYS A 379 3.23 32.41 0.94
N SER A 380 3.25 33.05 -0.23
CA SER A 380 3.72 34.42 -0.40
C SER A 380 2.53 35.41 -0.27
N GLY A 381 2.61 36.38 0.65
CA GLY A 381 1.67 37.51 0.74
C GLY A 381 0.50 37.42 1.74
N GLY A 382 0.65 36.75 2.89
CA GLY A 382 -0.36 36.71 3.97
C GLY A 382 -0.44 38.01 4.82
N ALA A 383 -1.42 38.14 5.72
CA ALA A 383 -1.63 39.33 6.56
C ALA A 383 -0.42 39.74 7.45
N ALA A 384 0.53 38.82 7.70
CA ALA A 384 1.81 39.10 8.35
C ALA A 384 2.83 39.82 7.45
N ALA A 385 2.64 39.79 6.12
CA ALA A 385 3.46 40.50 5.13
C ALA A 385 3.10 41.99 5.01
N ALA A 386 2.08 42.46 5.73
CA ALA A 386 1.70 43.87 5.73
C ALA A 386 2.74 44.79 6.42
N GLN A 387 3.82 44.24 6.99
CA GLN A 387 4.86 45.01 7.68
C GLN A 387 6.29 44.70 7.21
N ASN A 388 6.50 43.74 6.31
CA ASN A 388 7.79 43.49 5.64
C ASN A 388 7.53 42.79 4.30
N GLU A 389 7.98 43.43 3.21
CA GLU A 389 7.99 42.85 1.87
C GLU A 389 8.97 41.64 1.82
N ASP A 390 8.61 40.59 1.09
CA ASP A 390 9.40 39.36 0.82
C ASP A 390 9.69 38.36 1.96
N VAL A 391 8.67 37.93 2.71
CA VAL A 391 8.80 36.76 3.61
C VAL A 391 7.79 35.66 3.26
N ASP A 392 8.28 34.51 2.80
CA ASP A 392 7.47 33.30 2.65
C ASP A 392 7.03 32.76 4.01
N VAL A 393 5.73 32.51 4.18
CA VAL A 393 5.16 31.96 5.41
C VAL A 393 5.01 30.45 5.29
N VAL A 394 5.54 29.71 6.28
CA VAL A 394 5.32 28.26 6.40
C VAL A 394 3.87 27.98 6.80
N VAL A 395 3.15 27.28 5.93
CA VAL A 395 1.73 26.91 6.13
C VAL A 395 1.62 25.51 6.73
N ALA A 396 2.44 24.57 6.24
CA ALA A 396 2.44 23.19 6.71
C ALA A 396 3.79 22.52 6.40
N THR A 397 4.16 21.53 7.21
CA THR A 397 5.29 20.64 6.94
C THR A 397 4.75 19.23 6.72
N MET A 398 5.23 18.55 5.69
CA MET A 398 4.83 17.20 5.33
C MET A 398 6.04 16.26 5.44
N PRO A 399 5.87 15.03 5.93
CA PRO A 399 6.93 14.03 5.87
C PRO A 399 7.20 13.64 4.41
N THR A 400 8.45 13.33 4.07
CA THR A 400 8.83 12.83 2.74
C THR A 400 9.56 11.50 2.84
N LEU A 401 9.44 10.67 1.80
CA LEU A 401 10.23 9.45 1.66
C LEU A 401 11.26 9.65 0.57
N HIS A 402 12.51 9.28 0.85
CA HIS A 402 13.62 9.37 -0.07
C HIS A 402 14.11 7.96 -0.37
N SER A 403 14.55 7.74 -1.59
CA SER A 403 15.15 6.48 -2.02
C SER A 403 16.17 6.69 -3.11
N THR A 404 17.09 5.74 -3.21
CA THR A 404 18.04 5.64 -4.30
C THR A 404 18.01 4.23 -4.88
N TRP A 405 18.02 4.13 -6.20
CA TRP A 405 18.10 2.84 -6.88
C TRP A 405 18.91 2.91 -8.17
N LYS A 406 19.34 1.73 -8.61
CA LYS A 406 20.19 1.55 -9.79
C LYS A 406 19.47 0.60 -10.75
N PRO A 407 19.02 1.07 -11.94
CA PRO A 407 18.17 0.25 -12.80
C PRO A 407 18.91 -0.92 -13.44
N TRP A 408 20.24 -0.83 -13.55
CA TRP A 408 21.11 -1.86 -14.13
C TRP A 408 22.26 -2.20 -13.18
N LYS A 409 22.81 -3.41 -13.34
CA LYS A 409 23.88 -3.96 -12.48
C LYS A 409 25.24 -3.26 -12.65
N ASP A 410 25.46 -2.63 -13.80
CA ASP A 410 26.66 -1.83 -14.05
C ASP A 410 26.74 -0.58 -13.15
N ALA A 411 25.62 -0.19 -12.54
CA ALA A 411 25.53 0.92 -11.58
C ALA A 411 25.96 2.28 -12.16
N GLU A 412 25.97 2.42 -13.49
CA GLU A 412 26.35 3.66 -14.17
C GLU A 412 25.24 4.73 -14.12
N ILE A 413 24.00 4.29 -13.89
CA ILE A 413 22.83 5.15 -13.77
C ILE A 413 22.27 4.99 -12.35
N GLU A 414 22.14 6.10 -11.65
CA GLU A 414 21.53 6.18 -10.33
C GLU A 414 20.31 7.09 -10.38
N VAL A 415 19.24 6.67 -9.71
CA VAL A 415 17.98 7.42 -9.63
C VAL A 415 17.68 7.68 -8.16
N GLN A 416 17.68 8.95 -7.79
CA GLN A 416 17.21 9.42 -6.49
C GLN A 416 15.76 9.87 -6.64
N THR A 417 14.89 9.45 -5.72
CA THR A 417 13.46 9.78 -5.74
C THR A 417 13.04 10.28 -4.37
N ILE A 418 12.32 11.41 -4.37
CA ILE A 418 11.65 11.98 -3.20
C ILE A 418 10.14 11.94 -3.44
N LEU A 419 9.41 11.37 -2.50
CA LEU A 419 7.95 11.32 -2.50
C LEU A 419 7.40 12.30 -1.47
N VAL A 420 6.55 13.21 -1.92
CA VAL A 420 5.88 14.21 -1.10
C VAL A 420 4.38 13.91 -1.11
N PRO A 421 3.75 13.69 0.07
CA PRO A 421 2.32 13.43 0.15
C PRO A 421 1.50 14.68 -0.17
N PRO A 422 0.16 14.55 -0.28
CA PRO A 422 -0.71 15.70 -0.43
C PRO A 422 -0.59 16.71 0.70
N CYS A 423 -1.00 17.95 0.42
CA CYS A 423 -0.95 19.05 1.38
C CYS A 423 -2.33 19.69 1.55
N THR A 424 -2.44 20.62 2.50
CA THR A 424 -3.71 21.31 2.77
C THR A 424 -4.22 22.14 1.58
N ARG A 425 -3.32 22.64 0.72
CA ARG A 425 -3.66 23.38 -0.50
C ARG A 425 -4.05 22.47 -1.67
N TRP A 426 -3.37 21.33 -1.80
CA TRP A 426 -3.55 20.36 -2.88
C TRP A 426 -3.75 18.95 -2.28
N PRO A 427 -4.94 18.66 -1.72
CA PRO A 427 -5.19 17.44 -0.96
C PRO A 427 -5.34 16.18 -1.83
N ASP A 428 -5.51 16.36 -3.13
CA ASP A 428 -5.77 15.29 -4.11
C ASP A 428 -4.54 15.00 -5.01
N TRP A 429 -3.38 15.56 -4.65
CA TRP A 429 -2.13 15.47 -5.40
C TRP A 429 -1.00 14.95 -4.53
N TYR A 430 -0.25 13.96 -5.00
CA TYR A 430 1.09 13.71 -4.46
C TYR A 430 2.15 14.12 -5.48
N VAL A 431 3.34 14.46 -5.00
CA VAL A 431 4.45 14.91 -5.85
C VAL A 431 5.58 13.89 -5.80
N THR A 432 6.15 13.59 -6.95
CA THR A 432 7.44 12.91 -7.05
C THR A 432 8.49 13.88 -7.56
N HIS A 433 9.68 13.80 -7.00
CA HIS A 433 10.86 14.52 -7.47
C HIS A 433 11.96 13.50 -7.73
N HIS A 434 12.51 13.52 -8.93
CA HIS A 434 13.52 12.57 -9.39
C HIS A 434 14.78 13.31 -9.79
N ARG A 435 15.94 12.78 -9.38
CA ARG A 435 17.26 13.14 -9.90
C ARG A 435 17.89 11.89 -10.50
N ILE A 436 18.24 11.95 -11.78
CA ILE A 436 18.92 10.86 -12.49
C ILE A 436 20.34 11.31 -12.80
N THR A 437 21.33 10.54 -12.36
CA THR A 437 22.75 10.81 -12.61
C THR A 437 23.40 9.70 -13.41
N GLN A 438 24.35 10.08 -14.28
CA GLN A 438 25.19 9.15 -15.05
C GLN A 438 26.65 9.30 -14.66
N SER A 439 27.23 8.22 -14.13
CA SER A 439 28.66 8.14 -13.80
C SER A 439 29.48 7.31 -14.78
N GLY A 440 28.83 6.65 -15.75
CA GLY A 440 29.48 5.83 -16.77
C GLY A 440 30.35 6.65 -17.73
N ALA A 441 31.38 6.01 -18.29
CA ALA A 441 32.26 6.64 -19.28
C ALA A 441 31.52 6.92 -20.60
N GLN A 442 30.60 6.02 -20.98
CA GLN A 442 29.69 6.20 -22.10
C GLN A 442 28.34 6.68 -21.57
N LYS A 443 27.99 7.93 -21.90
CA LYS A 443 26.72 8.53 -21.49
C LYS A 443 25.65 8.30 -22.54
N LEU A 444 24.62 7.54 -22.18
CA LEU A 444 23.54 7.12 -23.07
C LEU A 444 22.32 8.03 -22.90
N GLY A 445 21.61 8.29 -23.99
CA GLY A 445 20.27 8.87 -23.91
C GLY A 445 19.30 7.85 -23.27
N LEU A 446 18.33 8.34 -22.51
CA LEU A 446 17.32 7.53 -21.83
C LEU A 446 15.93 7.90 -22.31
N ARG A 447 15.07 6.89 -22.45
CA ARG A 447 13.61 7.07 -22.44
C ARG A 447 13.10 6.91 -21.02
N VAL A 448 12.32 7.88 -20.58
CA VAL A 448 11.77 7.92 -19.23
C VAL A 448 10.26 8.02 -19.30
N VAL A 449 9.57 7.13 -18.59
CA VAL A 449 8.10 7.12 -18.50
C VAL A 449 7.69 7.04 -17.05
N GLN A 450 6.93 8.02 -16.57
CA GLN A 450 6.30 7.95 -15.26
C GLN A 450 4.79 7.80 -15.41
N GLY A 451 4.21 6.81 -14.72
CA GLY A 451 2.77 6.59 -14.68
C GLY A 451 2.11 7.17 -13.43
N GLY A 452 0.91 7.74 -13.62
CA GLY A 452 -0.06 7.94 -12.53
C GLY A 452 -0.72 6.62 -12.10
N PHE A 453 -1.84 6.68 -11.40
CA PHE A 453 -2.60 5.47 -11.07
C PHE A 453 -3.25 4.87 -12.31
N ALA A 454 -3.21 3.55 -12.45
CA ALA A 454 -4.05 2.84 -13.40
C ALA A 454 -5.53 3.02 -13.02
N ILE A 455 -6.41 3.29 -13.97
CA ILE A 455 -7.84 3.47 -13.71
C ILE A 455 -8.67 2.70 -14.74
N GLN A 456 -9.92 2.36 -14.39
CA GLN A 456 -10.86 1.73 -15.30
C GLN A 456 -10.90 2.46 -16.66
N GLY A 457 -10.62 1.71 -17.72
CA GLY A 457 -10.42 2.24 -19.07
C GLY A 457 -11.62 2.06 -19.99
N ARG A 458 -12.80 1.79 -19.43
CA ARG A 458 -14.03 1.47 -20.17
C ARG A 458 -15.20 2.26 -19.62
N GLY A 459 -16.09 2.70 -20.52
CA GLY A 459 -17.28 3.47 -20.14
C GLY A 459 -18.28 2.65 -19.35
N GLN A 460 -18.98 3.28 -18.42
CA GLN A 460 -19.91 2.63 -17.48
C GLN A 460 -21.08 1.95 -18.19
N ALA A 461 -21.58 2.55 -19.27
CA ALA A 461 -22.87 2.20 -19.86
C ALA A 461 -22.84 0.84 -20.59
N ARG A 462 -21.81 0.61 -21.41
CA ARG A 462 -21.69 -0.60 -22.24
C ARG A 462 -20.28 -1.21 -22.20
N GLY A 463 -19.40 -0.70 -21.35
CA GLY A 463 -18.00 -1.09 -21.36
C GLY A 463 -17.31 -0.67 -22.65
N GLU A 464 -17.67 0.46 -23.24
CA GLU A 464 -17.11 1.05 -24.46
C GLU A 464 -15.72 1.67 -24.23
N VAL A 465 -15.08 2.17 -25.29
CA VAL A 465 -13.84 2.96 -25.16
C VAL A 465 -14.21 4.35 -24.64
N LEU A 466 -13.46 4.86 -23.67
CA LEU A 466 -13.64 6.22 -23.17
C LEU A 466 -13.35 7.24 -24.31
N PRO A 467 -14.22 8.25 -24.51
CA PRO A 467 -14.00 9.28 -25.53
C PRO A 467 -12.73 10.09 -25.24
N ALA A 468 -12.00 10.48 -26.28
CA ALA A 468 -10.81 11.32 -26.17
C ALA A 468 -11.13 12.76 -26.54
N TYR A 469 -10.71 13.70 -25.70
CA TYR A 469 -10.93 15.13 -25.88
C TYR A 469 -9.60 15.86 -26.02
N GLY A 470 -9.56 16.84 -26.94
CA GLY A 470 -8.41 17.72 -27.13
C GLY A 470 -8.38 18.94 -26.22
N ASP A 471 -9.46 19.16 -25.46
CA ASP A 471 -9.61 20.23 -24.48
C ASP A 471 -10.14 19.63 -23.18
N VAL A 472 -9.48 19.94 -22.07
CA VAL A 472 -9.83 19.42 -20.74
C VAL A 472 -11.21 19.91 -20.29
N GLU A 473 -11.65 21.08 -20.75
CA GLU A 473 -12.96 21.64 -20.39
C GLU A 473 -14.11 20.78 -20.94
N MET A 474 -13.89 20.01 -22.02
CA MET A 474 -14.89 19.06 -22.53
C MET A 474 -15.18 17.92 -21.55
N LEU A 475 -14.29 17.65 -20.58
CA LEU A 475 -14.53 16.69 -19.51
C LEU A 475 -15.55 17.20 -18.47
N ARG A 476 -15.97 18.48 -18.52
CA ARG A 476 -17.09 18.99 -17.70
C ARG A 476 -18.47 18.56 -18.23
N GLY A 477 -18.56 18.04 -19.46
CA GLY A 477 -19.81 17.73 -20.16
C GLY A 477 -20.45 18.93 -20.86
N ASP A 478 -21.51 18.71 -21.64
CA ASP A 478 -22.21 19.74 -22.43
C ASP A 478 -22.76 20.87 -21.53
N GLY A 479 -22.03 21.98 -21.42
CA GLY A 479 -22.56 23.28 -21.04
C GLY A 479 -23.12 23.45 -19.62
N GLY A 480 -22.61 22.74 -18.62
CA GLY A 480 -22.91 23.01 -17.21
C GLY A 480 -24.24 22.49 -16.68
N VAL A 481 -25.01 21.71 -17.47
CA VAL A 481 -26.19 21.01 -16.97
C VAL A 481 -25.77 19.60 -16.52
N LYS A 482 -25.41 19.47 -15.24
CA LYS A 482 -25.24 18.15 -14.61
C LYS A 482 -26.58 17.41 -14.66
N SER A 483 -26.71 16.41 -15.54
CA SER A 483 -27.72 15.37 -15.30
C SER A 483 -27.29 14.63 -14.02
N PRO A 484 -28.14 14.53 -12.99
CA PRO A 484 -27.78 13.92 -11.70
C PRO A 484 -27.43 12.41 -11.79
N SER A 485 -27.48 11.81 -12.99
CA SER A 485 -27.27 10.36 -13.20
C SER A 485 -26.13 9.97 -14.14
N SER A 486 -25.40 10.89 -14.79
CA SER A 486 -24.32 10.52 -15.72
C SER A 486 -22.94 10.81 -15.14
N CYS A 487 -22.12 9.76 -14.98
CA CYS A 487 -20.70 9.93 -14.69
C CYS A 487 -20.01 10.67 -15.85
N LEU A 488 -19.13 11.63 -15.54
CA LEU A 488 -18.27 12.24 -16.53
C LEU A 488 -17.18 11.22 -16.90
N GLU A 489 -17.06 10.92 -18.19
CA GLU A 489 -16.17 9.87 -18.70
C GLU A 489 -15.41 10.38 -19.91
N GLY A 490 -14.10 10.11 -19.95
CA GLY A 490 -13.26 10.50 -21.06
C GLY A 490 -11.79 10.58 -20.72
N THR A 491 -10.98 10.83 -21.74
CA THR A 491 -9.55 11.05 -21.61
C THR A 491 -9.17 12.41 -22.17
N TYR A 492 -8.16 13.01 -21.57
CA TYR A 492 -7.52 14.24 -22.02
C TYR A 492 -6.01 14.06 -21.98
N LYS A 493 -5.32 14.55 -23.01
CA LYS A 493 -3.88 14.75 -22.98
C LYS A 493 -3.55 16.08 -23.65
N SER A 494 -2.58 16.79 -23.09
CA SER A 494 -2.06 18.01 -23.70
C SER A 494 -1.35 17.72 -25.02
N ARG A 495 -1.12 18.75 -25.83
CA ARG A 495 -0.31 18.63 -27.05
C ARG A 495 1.15 18.40 -26.67
N ASP A 496 1.91 17.80 -27.59
CA ASP A 496 3.34 17.59 -27.41
C ASP A 496 4.06 18.94 -27.31
N ASN A 497 5.02 19.06 -26.38
CA ASN A 497 5.80 20.27 -26.12
C ASN A 497 4.97 21.54 -25.79
N GLU A 498 3.74 21.37 -25.31
CA GLU A 498 2.95 22.47 -24.72
C GLU A 498 3.61 22.94 -23.41
N ALA A 499 3.48 24.23 -23.07
CA ALA A 499 4.14 24.83 -21.91
C ALA A 499 3.81 24.05 -20.61
N ALA A 500 4.82 23.89 -19.77
CA ALA A 500 4.82 22.97 -18.63
C ALA A 500 3.88 23.38 -17.48
N ASP A 501 3.31 24.58 -17.55
CA ASP A 501 2.35 25.16 -16.62
C ASP A 501 0.89 24.74 -16.89
N VAL A 502 0.60 24.08 -18.03
CA VAL A 502 -0.78 23.67 -18.42
C VAL A 502 -0.89 22.21 -18.93
N GLY A 503 0.24 21.56 -19.25
CA GLY A 503 0.27 20.21 -19.82
C GLY A 503 -0.04 19.06 -18.85
N GLY A 504 -0.60 17.95 -19.34
CA GLY A 504 -0.92 16.79 -18.51
C GLY A 504 -1.72 15.71 -19.23
N ALA A 505 -1.86 14.56 -18.56
CA ALA A 505 -2.75 13.47 -18.96
C ALA A 505 -3.78 13.20 -17.87
N LEU A 506 -5.07 13.13 -18.22
CA LEU A 506 -6.18 12.90 -17.29
C LEU A 506 -7.15 11.86 -17.86
N VAL A 507 -7.59 10.94 -17.01
CA VAL A 507 -8.62 9.94 -17.32
C VAL A 507 -9.74 10.05 -16.28
N LEU A 508 -10.97 10.22 -16.78
CA LEU A 508 -12.22 10.14 -16.01
C LEU A 508 -13.01 8.89 -16.41
N SER A 509 -13.51 8.16 -15.42
CA SER A 509 -14.35 6.97 -15.59
C SER A 509 -15.32 6.84 -14.41
N ASP A 510 -16.18 5.82 -14.43
CA ASP A 510 -17.01 5.46 -13.28
C ASP A 510 -16.23 5.08 -12.01
N ALA A 511 -14.93 4.81 -12.11
CA ALA A 511 -14.02 4.64 -10.99
C ALA A 511 -13.50 5.98 -10.40
N GLY A 512 -13.71 7.11 -11.07
CA GLY A 512 -13.27 8.44 -10.63
C GLY A 512 -12.26 9.08 -11.58
N ALA A 513 -11.25 9.75 -11.03
CA ALA A 513 -10.22 10.46 -11.79
C ALA A 513 -8.81 9.98 -11.47
N SER A 514 -7.97 9.85 -12.50
CA SER A 514 -6.52 9.65 -12.37
C SER A 514 -5.81 10.53 -13.40
N GLY A 515 -4.80 11.28 -12.97
CA GLY A 515 -4.03 12.14 -13.85
C GLY A 515 -2.59 12.33 -13.41
N ILE A 516 -1.74 12.78 -14.33
CA ILE A 516 -0.35 13.13 -14.06
C ILE A 516 0.08 14.36 -14.87
N ARG A 517 0.88 15.22 -14.25
CA ARG A 517 1.48 16.40 -14.87
C ARG A 517 2.98 16.45 -14.58
N ARG A 518 3.75 16.98 -15.52
CA ARG A 518 5.07 17.53 -15.20
C ARG A 518 4.87 18.81 -14.39
N LEU A 519 5.71 19.03 -13.39
CA LEU A 519 5.72 20.26 -12.61
C LEU A 519 6.94 21.09 -12.99
N ASP A 520 6.74 22.39 -13.13
CA ASP A 520 7.85 23.31 -13.36
C ASP A 520 8.79 23.35 -12.16
N MET A 521 10.07 23.16 -12.47
CA MET A 521 11.17 23.34 -11.54
C MET A 521 11.97 24.53 -12.04
N SER A 522 12.14 25.55 -11.21
CA SER A 522 12.84 26.80 -11.54
C SER A 522 14.34 26.64 -11.88
N SER A 523 14.86 25.42 -12.02
CA SER A 523 16.29 25.12 -12.17
C SER A 523 16.58 23.86 -13.01
N MET A 524 15.82 23.61 -14.08
CA MET A 524 16.23 22.60 -15.06
C MET A 524 17.49 23.10 -15.81
N PRO A 525 18.59 22.32 -15.87
CA PRO A 525 19.71 22.67 -16.73
C PRO A 525 19.24 22.77 -18.20
N GLU A 526 19.51 23.89 -18.86
CA GLU A 526 19.24 24.05 -20.28
C GLU A 526 19.90 22.91 -21.09
N GLY A 527 19.11 22.19 -21.89
CA GLY A 527 19.62 21.18 -22.83
C GLY A 527 19.69 19.72 -22.35
N ALA A 528 19.24 19.37 -21.14
CA ALA A 528 19.29 17.97 -20.67
C ALA A 528 18.15 17.06 -21.21
N CYS A 529 17.05 17.66 -21.66
CA CYS A 529 15.83 16.99 -22.10
C CYS A 529 15.53 17.36 -23.57
N THR A 530 15.35 16.37 -24.45
CA THR A 530 15.12 16.59 -25.89
C THR A 530 13.65 16.78 -26.23
N SER A 531 12.77 16.09 -25.50
CA SER A 531 11.32 16.14 -25.69
C SER A 531 10.59 15.78 -24.41
N SER A 532 9.37 16.31 -24.23
CA SER A 532 8.45 15.81 -23.23
C SER A 532 7.03 15.78 -23.76
N CYS A 533 6.33 14.68 -23.53
CA CYS A 533 4.94 14.49 -23.93
C CYS A 533 4.11 13.83 -22.83
N HIS A 534 2.79 13.95 -22.98
CA HIS A 534 1.82 13.33 -22.11
C HIS A 534 1.06 12.29 -22.93
N ASP A 535 0.83 11.12 -22.36
CA ASP A 535 0.09 10.08 -23.08
C ASP A 535 -0.82 9.26 -22.17
N ILE A 536 -1.81 8.63 -22.78
CA ILE A 536 -2.74 7.71 -22.14
C ILE A 536 -2.31 6.30 -22.53
N LEU A 537 -1.37 5.73 -21.76
CA LEU A 537 -0.90 4.37 -21.97
C LEU A 537 -2.08 3.42 -21.79
N LYS A 538 -2.23 2.49 -22.75
CA LYS A 538 -3.19 1.40 -22.70
C LYS A 538 -2.45 0.09 -22.40
N PRO A 539 -2.47 -0.39 -21.13
CA PRO A 539 -1.84 -1.64 -20.79
C PRO A 539 -2.52 -2.85 -21.44
N ASP A 540 -1.82 -3.97 -21.45
CA ASP A 540 -2.43 -5.27 -21.70
C ASP A 540 -3.55 -5.53 -20.69
N ALA A 541 -4.59 -6.24 -21.14
CA ALA A 541 -5.67 -6.64 -20.26
C ALA A 541 -5.14 -7.54 -19.14
N ASN A 542 -5.79 -7.47 -17.98
CA ASN A 542 -5.47 -8.22 -16.77
C ASN A 542 -4.12 -7.90 -16.12
N THR A 543 -3.49 -6.78 -16.49
CA THR A 543 -2.33 -6.23 -15.76
C THR A 543 -2.76 -5.73 -14.36
N ASN A 544 -3.84 -4.96 -14.24
CA ASN A 544 -4.30 -4.36 -12.97
C ASN A 544 -5.08 -5.34 -12.07
N LEU A 545 -4.89 -5.25 -10.75
CA LEU A 545 -5.50 -6.19 -9.79
C LEU A 545 -7.02 -6.04 -9.56
N ILE A 546 -7.59 -4.86 -9.84
CA ILE A 546 -9.00 -4.54 -9.58
C ILE A 546 -9.78 -4.47 -10.89
N TRP A 547 -9.21 -3.85 -11.92
CA TRP A 547 -9.85 -3.57 -13.20
C TRP A 547 -9.18 -4.34 -14.33
N GLN A 548 -9.96 -5.09 -15.13
CA GLN A 548 -9.39 -5.94 -16.19
C GLN A 548 -8.86 -5.14 -17.39
N ARG A 549 -9.36 -3.93 -17.60
CA ARG A 549 -8.99 -3.06 -18.73
C ARG A 549 -8.78 -1.66 -18.20
N THR A 550 -7.54 -1.28 -17.99
CA THR A 550 -7.18 0.03 -17.45
C THR A 550 -6.61 0.96 -18.52
N LEU A 551 -6.49 2.23 -18.15
CA LEU A 551 -5.62 3.22 -18.78
C LEU A 551 -4.68 3.77 -17.71
N ILE A 552 -3.48 4.20 -18.10
CA ILE A 552 -2.50 4.84 -17.23
C ILE A 552 -2.15 6.19 -17.85
N PRO A 553 -2.46 7.32 -17.18
CA PRO A 553 -1.96 8.61 -17.62
C PRO A 553 -0.45 8.67 -17.36
N THR A 554 0.34 9.13 -18.33
CA THR A 554 1.81 9.10 -18.29
C THR A 554 2.43 10.44 -18.67
N VAL A 555 3.56 10.75 -18.05
CA VAL A 555 4.53 11.75 -18.52
C VAL A 555 5.70 10.99 -19.11
N GLN A 556 6.13 11.38 -20.31
CA GLN A 556 7.27 10.77 -20.99
C GLN A 556 8.26 11.86 -21.38
N PHE A 557 9.55 11.55 -21.30
CA PHE A 557 10.58 12.43 -21.84
C PHE A 557 11.82 11.64 -22.22
N GLU A 558 12.63 12.26 -23.06
CA GLU A 558 13.89 11.71 -23.57
C GLU A 558 15.06 12.60 -23.16
N THR A 559 16.18 11.98 -22.80
CA THR A 559 17.42 12.70 -22.47
C THR A 559 18.41 12.67 -23.63
N GLU A 560 19.14 13.77 -23.83
CA GLU A 560 20.24 13.83 -24.80
C GLU A 560 21.36 12.85 -24.38
N PRO A 561 21.97 12.09 -25.31
CA PRO A 561 23.23 11.42 -25.05
C PRO A 561 24.29 12.42 -24.53
N GLY A 562 24.99 12.08 -23.46
CA GLY A 562 25.98 12.97 -22.86
C GLY A 562 25.54 13.70 -21.58
N PHE A 563 24.26 13.62 -21.19
CA PHE A 563 23.78 14.24 -19.95
C PHE A 563 24.51 13.66 -18.73
N GLN A 564 24.75 14.51 -17.73
CA GLN A 564 25.36 14.08 -16.46
C GLN A 564 24.32 13.91 -15.37
N GLU A 565 23.40 14.85 -15.32
CA GLU A 565 22.34 14.92 -14.32
C GLU A 565 21.11 15.53 -14.97
N VAL A 566 19.93 15.00 -14.61
CA VAL A 566 18.64 15.60 -14.94
C VAL A 566 17.72 15.49 -13.72
N GLU A 567 16.98 16.56 -13.44
CA GLU A 567 16.02 16.63 -12.35
C GLU A 567 14.63 16.96 -12.85
N PHE A 568 13.60 16.28 -12.39
CA PHE A 568 12.23 16.66 -12.75
C PHE A 568 11.27 16.30 -11.63
N ALA A 569 10.18 17.04 -11.56
CA ALA A 569 9.06 16.76 -10.67
C ALA A 569 7.81 16.43 -11.47
N THR A 570 6.96 15.59 -10.89
CA THR A 570 5.60 15.34 -11.41
C THR A 570 4.59 15.41 -10.28
N GLY A 571 3.38 15.83 -10.62
CA GLY A 571 2.21 15.78 -9.74
C GLY A 571 1.28 14.68 -10.23
N VAL A 572 0.88 13.78 -9.34
CA VAL A 572 -0.11 12.74 -9.63
C VAL A 572 -1.41 13.07 -8.91
N PHE A 573 -2.46 13.23 -9.69
CA PHE A 573 -3.82 13.58 -9.25
C PHE A 573 -4.70 12.35 -9.17
N ALA A 574 -5.49 12.23 -8.11
CA ALA A 574 -6.42 11.12 -7.98
C ALA A 574 -7.66 11.45 -7.14
N LEU A 575 -8.82 10.98 -7.63
CA LEU A 575 -10.09 11.02 -6.92
C LEU A 575 -10.79 9.67 -7.08
N ALA A 576 -11.12 9.00 -5.98
CA ALA A 576 -11.84 7.74 -6.01
C ALA A 576 -13.36 7.97 -5.96
N ARG A 577 -14.07 7.37 -6.91
CA ARG A 577 -15.54 7.34 -6.91
C ARG A 577 -16.05 6.04 -6.30
N THR A 578 -15.84 5.89 -5.00
CA THR A 578 -16.41 4.79 -4.19
C THR A 578 -17.85 5.07 -3.81
N GLU A 579 -18.62 4.06 -3.40
CA GLU A 579 -20.04 4.22 -3.03
C GLU A 579 -20.24 5.29 -1.93
N ASP A 580 -19.37 5.31 -0.93
CA ASP A 580 -19.37 6.29 0.17
C ASP A 580 -18.97 7.72 -0.26
N ARG A 581 -18.28 7.86 -1.41
CA ARG A 581 -17.84 9.15 -1.97
C ARG A 581 -18.65 9.61 -3.18
N LYS A 582 -19.47 8.73 -3.76
CA LYS A 582 -20.18 8.92 -5.03
C LYS A 582 -20.98 10.24 -5.06
N ALA A 583 -21.76 10.50 -4.02
CA ALA A 583 -22.57 11.73 -3.93
C ALA A 583 -21.71 13.01 -3.93
N ARG A 584 -20.56 12.99 -3.25
CA ARG A 584 -19.60 14.11 -3.24
C ARG A 584 -18.95 14.25 -4.60
N TYR A 585 -18.48 13.15 -5.18
CA TYR A 585 -17.81 13.15 -6.48
C TYR A 585 -18.74 13.69 -7.58
N ASP A 586 -19.95 13.13 -7.71
CA ASP A 586 -20.90 13.48 -8.77
C ASP A 586 -21.52 14.87 -8.54
N GLY A 587 -21.90 15.17 -7.29
CA GLY A 587 -22.66 16.38 -6.94
C GLY A 587 -21.80 17.62 -6.69
N VAL A 588 -20.70 17.47 -5.96
CA VAL A 588 -19.99 18.61 -5.32
C VAL A 588 -18.67 18.93 -6.00
N LEU A 589 -17.89 17.93 -6.41
CA LEU A 589 -16.55 18.18 -6.94
C LEU A 589 -16.60 18.79 -8.34
N ASP A 590 -15.75 19.80 -8.53
CA ASP A 590 -15.32 20.26 -9.85
C ASP A 590 -13.98 19.58 -10.18
N VAL A 591 -14.07 18.41 -10.83
CA VAL A 591 -12.87 17.61 -11.13
C VAL A 591 -11.90 18.35 -12.05
N VAL A 592 -12.42 19.06 -13.07
CA VAL A 592 -11.59 19.81 -14.02
C VAL A 592 -10.95 21.03 -13.34
N GLY A 593 -11.67 21.71 -12.45
CA GLY A 593 -11.11 22.80 -11.64
C GLY A 593 -10.03 22.33 -10.68
N LEU A 594 -10.26 21.22 -9.97
CA LEU A 594 -9.27 20.60 -9.07
C LEU A 594 -8.04 20.09 -9.82
N TRP A 595 -8.23 19.58 -11.04
CA TRP A 595 -7.14 19.21 -11.93
C TRP A 595 -6.37 20.45 -12.40
N GLY A 596 -7.05 21.51 -12.83
CA GLY A 596 -6.44 22.78 -13.23
C GLY A 596 -5.57 23.42 -12.14
N ASP A 597 -5.94 23.20 -10.89
CA ASP A 597 -5.27 23.70 -9.69
C ASP A 597 -4.23 22.71 -9.14
N GLY A 598 -3.16 22.48 -9.90
CA GLY A 598 -2.06 21.59 -9.54
C GLY A 598 -1.00 22.22 -8.62
N PRO A 599 -0.15 21.37 -7.99
CA PRO A 599 0.94 21.83 -7.12
C PRO A 599 2.05 22.57 -7.86
N VAL A 600 2.67 23.53 -7.17
CA VAL A 600 3.87 24.25 -7.63
C VAL A 600 5.04 23.86 -6.73
N VAL A 601 6.20 23.53 -7.32
CA VAL A 601 7.40 23.11 -6.57
C VAL A 601 8.53 24.11 -6.84
N GLY A 602 9.21 24.55 -5.78
CA GLY A 602 10.31 25.53 -5.88
C GLY A 602 11.63 24.96 -5.37
N ALA A 603 12.73 25.34 -6.03
CA ALA A 603 14.08 24.94 -5.63
C ALA A 603 14.61 25.74 -4.42
N ARG A 604 15.65 25.20 -3.79
CA ARG A 604 16.37 25.82 -2.68
C ARG A 604 17.16 27.04 -3.18
N GLY A 605 16.63 28.26 -3.01
CA GLY A 605 17.41 29.50 -3.09
C GLY A 605 17.24 30.41 -4.34
N GLY A 606 16.13 30.33 -5.09
CA GLY A 606 15.83 31.31 -6.14
C GLY A 606 15.06 32.52 -5.59
N SER A 607 15.72 33.68 -5.50
CA SER A 607 15.16 34.94 -4.97
C SER A 607 14.45 35.82 -6.01
N GLU A 608 14.10 35.31 -7.19
CA GLU A 608 13.44 36.14 -8.21
C GLU A 608 12.18 35.44 -8.71
N ARG A 609 11.03 35.91 -8.24
CA ARG A 609 9.74 35.69 -8.91
C ARG A 609 9.33 37.00 -9.53
N GLU A 610 9.51 37.14 -10.84
CA GLU A 610 8.91 38.24 -11.59
C GLU A 610 7.39 38.05 -11.65
N ASN A 611 6.71 39.17 -11.47
CA ASN A 611 5.26 39.32 -11.46
C ASN A 611 4.64 38.93 -12.82
N GLU A 612 4.03 37.75 -12.90
CA GLU A 612 2.97 37.49 -13.88
C GLU A 612 1.69 37.01 -13.18
N GLY A 613 0.72 37.92 -13.10
CA GLY A 613 -0.73 37.64 -13.08
C GLY A 613 -1.33 36.87 -11.90
N GLU A 614 -1.91 37.61 -10.94
CA GLU A 614 -3.05 37.25 -10.06
C GLU A 614 -3.07 35.94 -9.22
N LYS A 615 -2.09 35.03 -9.30
CA LYS A 615 -1.99 33.87 -8.40
C LYS A 615 -1.14 34.18 -7.16
N ARG A 616 -1.77 34.64 -6.07
CA ARG A 616 -1.12 34.72 -4.74
C ARG A 616 -0.59 33.34 -4.33
N GLY A 617 0.73 33.27 -4.10
CA GLY A 617 1.57 32.11 -4.46
C GLY A 617 1.82 31.10 -3.35
N TYR A 618 1.06 30.00 -3.35
CA TYR A 618 1.44 28.80 -2.61
C TYR A 618 2.45 27.97 -3.39
N TRP A 619 3.41 27.34 -2.71
CA TRP A 619 4.38 26.45 -3.34
C TRP A 619 5.00 25.46 -2.33
N ILE A 620 5.55 24.35 -2.83
CA ILE A 620 6.22 23.32 -2.02
C ILE A 620 7.73 23.46 -2.16
N ARG A 621 8.42 23.61 -1.03
CA ARG A 621 9.86 23.45 -0.92
C ARG A 621 10.20 22.06 -0.44
N VAL A 622 11.00 21.32 -1.21
CA VAL A 622 11.51 20.00 -0.81
C VAL A 622 12.88 20.20 -0.15
N GLU A 623 13.07 19.68 1.06
CA GLU A 623 14.29 19.89 1.87
C GLU A 623 15.22 18.67 1.92
#